data_AF-A0A923Q8A8-F1
#
_entry.id   AF-A0A923Q8A8-F1
#
_cell.length_a   1.000
_cell.length_b   1.000
_cell.length_c   1.000
_cell.angle_alpha   90.00
_cell.angle_beta   90.00
_cell.angle_gamma   90.00
#
_symmetry.space_group_name_H-M   'P 1'
#
loop_
_entity.id
_entity.type
_entity.pdbx_description
1 polymer ?
#
loop_
_entity_poly.entity_id
_entity_poly.type
_entity_poly.pdbx_seq_one_letter_code
_entity_poly.pdbx_strand_id
1 'polypeptide(L)'
;MGAKDVFLNWPVLKQLTGSDPLGRGTAALSPRTAAIQPRTATADRVVQSICPYCAVGCGQKVFVTGDKVIAIEGDPDSPVSRGRLCPKGSASEQFVNGP
;
A
#
# COMPACT_ATOMS: atom_id res chain seq x y z
N MET A 1 3.46 23.27 16.21
CA MET A 1 2.49 23.86 15.28
C MET A 1 2.15 25.25 15.77
N GLY A 2 2.49 26.28 15.00
CA GLY A 2 2.14 27.66 15.34
C GLY A 2 0.68 27.95 14.99
N ALA A 3 0.08 28.97 15.60
CA ALA A 3 -1.29 29.40 15.30
C ALA A 3 -1.51 29.70 13.80
N LYS A 4 -0.46 30.19 13.11
CA LYS A 4 -0.46 30.42 11.65
C LYS A 4 -0.57 29.13 10.84
N ASP A 5 0.07 28.05 11.27
CA ASP A 5 0.01 26.74 10.60
C ASP A 5 -1.38 26.14 10.69
N VAL A 6 -2.05 26.32 11.85
CA VAL A 6 -3.42 25.83 12.07
C VAL A 6 -4.41 26.63 11.21
N PHE A 7 -4.25 27.94 11.14
CA PHE A 7 -5.11 28.80 10.33
C PHE A 7 -4.94 28.53 8.83
N LEU A 8 -3.70 28.55 8.30
CA LEU A 8 -3.45 28.30 6.88
C LEU A 8 -3.75 26.86 6.45
N ASN A 9 -3.73 25.89 7.37
CA ASN A 9 -4.10 24.50 7.05
C ASN A 9 -5.59 24.20 7.17
N TRP A 10 -6.43 25.16 7.54
CA TRP A 10 -7.86 24.93 7.71
C TRP A 10 -8.53 24.56 6.36
N PRO A 11 -9.26 23.43 6.25
CA PRO A 11 -9.81 22.99 4.95
C PRO A 11 -10.72 24.01 4.27
N VAL A 12 -11.48 24.81 5.04
CA VAL A 12 -12.35 25.86 4.47
C VAL A 12 -11.52 26.94 3.76
N LEU A 13 -10.39 27.35 4.34
CA LEU A 13 -9.49 28.31 3.71
C LEU A 13 -8.84 27.72 2.46
N LYS A 14 -8.43 26.44 2.49
CA LYS A 14 -7.90 25.74 1.31
C LYS A 14 -8.92 25.59 0.17
N GLN A 15 -10.19 25.41 0.49
CA GLN A 15 -11.28 25.35 -0.50
C GLN A 15 -11.51 26.71 -1.17
N LEU A 16 -11.46 27.80 -0.40
CA LEU A 16 -11.69 29.16 -0.90
C LEU A 16 -10.48 29.74 -1.65
N THR A 17 -9.26 29.32 -1.31
CA THR A 17 -8.01 29.88 -1.88
C THR A 17 -7.30 28.94 -2.86
N GLY A 18 -7.70 27.67 -2.92
CA GLY A 18 -7.08 26.63 -3.74
C GLY A 18 -7.91 26.21 -4.94
N SER A 19 -7.45 25.16 -5.63
CA SER A 19 -8.08 24.60 -6.83
C SER A 19 -9.16 23.53 -6.55
N ASP A 20 -9.55 23.33 -5.28
CA ASP A 20 -10.51 22.30 -4.86
C ASP A 20 -11.71 22.91 -4.14
N PRO A 21 -12.61 23.60 -4.89
CA PRO A 21 -13.75 24.31 -4.31
C PRO A 21 -14.81 23.36 -3.74
N LEU A 22 -14.83 22.10 -4.17
CA LEU A 22 -15.73 21.07 -3.66
C LEU A 22 -15.19 20.37 -2.41
N GLY A 23 -13.91 20.60 -2.06
CA GLY A 23 -13.27 19.95 -0.92
C GLY A 23 -13.15 18.44 -1.03
N ARG A 24 -13.15 17.90 -2.25
CA ARG A 24 -13.11 16.45 -2.49
C ARG A 24 -11.73 15.94 -2.90
N GLY A 25 -10.77 16.85 -3.04
CA GLY A 25 -9.38 16.57 -3.37
C GLY A 25 -8.45 17.15 -2.32
N THR A 26 -7.44 17.89 -2.79
CA THR A 26 -6.29 18.32 -1.98
C THR A 26 -6.63 19.22 -0.80
N ALA A 27 -7.76 19.94 -0.81
CA ALA A 27 -8.14 20.80 0.30
C ALA A 27 -8.56 20.02 1.55
N ALA A 28 -9.08 18.79 1.37
CA ALA A 28 -9.44 17.89 2.46
C ALA A 28 -8.29 16.93 2.88
N LEU A 29 -7.19 16.89 2.11
CA LEU A 29 -6.04 16.06 2.47
C LEU A 29 -5.20 16.69 3.58
N SER A 30 -4.98 15.91 4.64
CA SER A 30 -4.00 16.27 5.67
C SER A 30 -2.56 16.04 5.17
N PRO A 31 -1.56 16.78 5.68
CA PRO A 31 -0.15 16.51 5.36
C PRO A 31 0.26 15.07 5.65
N ARG A 32 -0.28 14.48 6.72
CA ARG A 32 -0.07 13.07 7.06
C ARG A 32 -0.58 12.16 5.96
N THR A 33 -1.83 12.34 5.53
CA THR A 33 -2.45 11.52 4.47
C THR A 33 -1.69 11.64 3.17
N ALA A 34 -1.27 12.86 2.80
CA ALA A 34 -0.48 13.11 1.60
C ALA A 34 0.89 12.42 1.62
N ALA A 35 1.47 12.21 2.80
CA ALA A 35 2.76 11.54 2.97
C ALA A 35 2.68 10.01 3.07
N ILE A 36 1.47 9.42 3.20
CA ILE A 36 1.33 7.96 3.27
C ILE A 36 1.67 7.36 1.91
N GLN A 37 2.55 6.36 1.92
CA GLN A 37 2.92 5.57 0.76
C GLN A 37 2.48 4.11 0.95
N PRO A 38 2.29 3.33 -0.13
CA PRO A 38 2.07 1.90 -0.03
C PRO A 38 3.21 1.22 0.73
N ARG A 39 2.89 0.18 1.52
CA ARG A 39 3.90 -0.64 2.22
C ARG A 39 4.95 -1.27 1.29
N THR A 40 4.62 -1.40 0.02
CA THR A 40 5.44 -1.98 -1.04
C THR A 40 6.35 -0.96 -1.73
N ALA A 41 6.22 0.34 -1.43
CA ALA A 41 6.94 1.42 -2.11
C ALA A 41 8.46 1.37 -1.91
N THR A 42 8.93 0.69 -0.86
CA THR A 42 10.36 0.57 -0.52
C THR A 42 11.01 -0.70 -1.09
N ALA A 43 10.27 -1.52 -1.85
CA ALA A 43 10.81 -2.71 -2.49
C ALA A 43 11.82 -2.33 -3.58
N ASP A 44 12.98 -2.97 -3.61
CA ASP A 44 13.95 -2.82 -4.71
C ASP A 44 13.64 -3.75 -5.89
N ARG A 45 12.96 -4.87 -5.63
CA ARG A 45 12.50 -5.80 -6.66
C ARG A 45 11.19 -6.46 -6.29
N VAL A 46 10.49 -6.91 -7.33
CA VAL A 46 9.28 -7.72 -7.23
C VAL A 46 9.48 -9.00 -8.00
N VAL A 47 9.25 -10.14 -7.35
CA VAL A 47 9.43 -11.48 -7.94
C VAL A 47 8.08 -12.20 -7.97
N GLN A 48 7.76 -12.84 -9.08
CA GLN A 48 6.58 -13.69 -9.18
C GLN A 48 6.88 -15.07 -8.57
N SER A 49 5.94 -15.58 -7.78
CA SER A 49 6.04 -16.90 -7.13
C SER A 49 4.68 -17.57 -7.06
N ILE A 50 4.64 -18.80 -6.57
CA ILE A 50 3.44 -19.58 -6.32
C ILE A 50 3.29 -19.80 -4.82
N CYS A 51 2.08 -19.59 -4.31
CA CYS A 51 1.73 -19.82 -2.91
C CYS A 51 2.04 -21.28 -2.49
N PRO A 52 2.85 -21.49 -1.43
CA PRO A 52 3.33 -22.83 -1.07
C PRO A 52 2.34 -23.65 -0.24
N TYR A 53 1.14 -23.13 0.07
CA TYR A 53 0.26 -23.75 1.06
C TYR A 53 -0.58 -24.93 0.56
N CYS A 54 -1.34 -24.75 -0.51
CA CYS A 54 -2.26 -25.79 -1.00
C CYS A 54 -2.16 -25.94 -2.51
N ALA A 55 -2.75 -27.03 -3.03
CA ALA A 55 -2.65 -27.40 -4.44
C ALA A 55 -3.34 -26.45 -5.42
N VAL A 56 -4.04 -25.41 -4.94
CA VAL A 56 -4.62 -24.38 -5.83
C VAL A 56 -3.52 -23.66 -6.62
N GLY A 57 -2.36 -23.41 -5.99
CA GLY A 57 -1.24 -22.76 -6.68
C GLY A 57 -1.50 -21.30 -7.05
N CYS A 58 -2.09 -20.51 -6.14
CA CYS A 58 -2.30 -19.08 -6.37
C CYS A 58 -0.97 -18.36 -6.67
N GLY A 59 -0.90 -17.59 -7.75
CA GLY A 59 0.24 -16.72 -8.04
C GLY A 59 0.37 -15.57 -7.03
N GLN A 60 1.61 -15.20 -6.72
CA GLN A 60 2.00 -14.19 -5.75
C GLN A 60 3.04 -13.23 -6.34
N LYS A 61 2.96 -11.95 -5.97
CA LYS A 61 4.03 -10.95 -6.14
C LYS A 61 4.73 -10.77 -4.79
N VAL A 62 6.01 -11.12 -4.77
CA VAL A 62 6.88 -11.05 -3.59
C VAL A 62 7.72 -9.80 -3.69
N PHE A 63 7.53 -8.87 -2.75
CA PHE A 63 8.25 -7.60 -2.68
C PHE A 63 9.45 -7.77 -1.77
N VAL A 64 10.64 -7.42 -2.27
CA VAL A 64 11.91 -7.68 -1.59
C VAL A 64 12.72 -6.38 -1.49
N THR A 65 13.44 -6.23 -0.39
CA THR A 65 14.46 -5.20 -0.20
C THR A 65 15.71 -5.87 0.34
N GLY A 66 16.85 -5.73 -0.35
CA GLY A 66 18.05 -6.52 -0.06
C GLY A 66 17.76 -8.01 -0.21
N ASP A 67 17.98 -8.81 0.83
CA ASP A 67 17.62 -10.24 0.83
C ASP A 67 16.44 -10.57 1.74
N LYS A 68 15.62 -9.57 2.07
CA LYS A 68 14.46 -9.72 2.96
C LYS A 68 13.16 -9.50 2.21
N VAL A 69 12.24 -10.46 2.35
CA VAL A 69 10.85 -10.30 1.90
C VAL A 69 10.16 -9.30 2.81
N ILE A 70 9.66 -8.20 2.25
CA ILE A 70 9.00 -7.12 3.01
C ILE A 70 7.48 -7.10 2.88
N ALA A 71 6.95 -7.75 1.84
CA ALA A 71 5.51 -7.92 1.64
C ALA A 71 5.25 -9.01 0.60
N ILE A 72 4.08 -9.65 0.69
CA ILE A 72 3.56 -10.55 -0.35
C ILE A 72 2.13 -10.15 -0.69
N GLU A 73 1.84 -10.01 -1.99
CA GLU A 73 0.50 -9.77 -2.51
C GLU A 73 0.13 -10.83 -3.54
N GLY A 74 -1.17 -10.95 -3.85
CA GLY A 74 -1.61 -11.85 -4.91
C GLY A 74 -1.22 -11.28 -6.27
N ASP A 75 -0.78 -12.15 -7.18
CA ASP A 75 -0.44 -11.74 -8.54
C ASP A 75 -1.73 -11.52 -9.38
N PRO A 76 -2.04 -10.29 -9.83
CA PRO A 76 -3.19 -10.02 -10.69
C PRO A 76 -3.14 -10.80 -12.01
N ASP A 77 -1.94 -11.14 -12.48
CA ASP A 77 -1.68 -11.82 -13.75
C ASP A 77 -1.82 -13.36 -13.63
N SER A 78 -2.00 -13.87 -12.40
CA SER A 78 -2.24 -15.28 -12.12
C SER A 78 -3.51 -15.79 -12.80
N PRO A 79 -3.44 -16.82 -13.67
CA PRO A 79 -4.62 -17.39 -14.33
C PRO A 79 -5.55 -18.08 -13.32
N VAL A 80 -5.00 -18.51 -12.18
CA VAL A 80 -5.73 -19.24 -11.13
C VAL A 80 -6.46 -18.29 -10.19
N SER A 81 -5.78 -17.25 -9.70
CA SER A 81 -6.25 -16.45 -8.58
C SER A 81 -6.58 -15.00 -8.93
N ARG A 82 -6.04 -14.47 -10.03
CA ARG A 82 -6.23 -13.07 -10.49
C ARG A 82 -6.09 -12.06 -9.35
N GLY A 83 -5.01 -12.16 -8.59
CA GLY A 83 -4.67 -11.28 -7.47
C GLY A 83 -5.25 -11.66 -6.11
N ARG A 84 -6.10 -12.69 -6.02
CA ARG A 84 -6.77 -13.07 -4.76
C ARG A 84 -5.94 -14.07 -3.97
N LEU A 85 -5.76 -13.83 -2.68
CA LEU A 85 -5.17 -14.77 -1.73
C LEU A 85 -6.15 -15.03 -0.59
N CYS A 86 -6.19 -16.28 -0.10
CA CYS A 86 -6.86 -16.60 1.16
C CYS A 86 -6.00 -16.15 2.36
N PRO A 87 -6.51 -16.17 3.61
CA PRO A 87 -5.76 -15.74 4.78
C PRO A 87 -4.39 -16.41 4.96
N LYS A 88 -4.26 -17.69 4.56
CA LYS A 88 -2.97 -18.40 4.56
C LYS A 88 -1.99 -17.78 3.56
N GLY A 89 -2.44 -17.60 2.31
CA GLY A 89 -1.62 -17.01 1.25
C GLY A 89 -1.20 -15.57 1.57
N SER A 90 -2.10 -14.75 2.11
CA SER A 90 -1.77 -13.38 2.52
C SER A 90 -0.82 -13.31 3.72
N ALA A 91 -0.75 -14.37 4.53
CA ALA A 91 0.15 -14.48 5.67
C ALA A 91 1.47 -15.19 5.35
N SER A 92 1.76 -15.45 4.07
CA SER A 92 2.98 -16.15 3.65
C SER A 92 4.26 -15.36 3.95
N GLU A 93 4.18 -14.02 4.05
CA GLU A 93 5.31 -13.18 4.44
C GLU A 93 5.79 -13.54 5.86
N GLN A 94 4.86 -13.66 6.80
CA GLN A 94 5.14 -14.02 8.19
C GLN A 94 5.69 -15.45 8.31
N PHE A 95 5.29 -16.34 7.41
CA PHE A 95 5.85 -17.70 7.36
C PHE A 95 7.32 -17.71 6.92
N VAL A 96 7.68 -16.89 5.92
CA VAL A 96 9.07 -16.79 5.44
C VAL A 96 9.97 -16.06 6.45
N ASN A 97 9.43 -15.03 7.13
CA ASN A 97 10.16 -14.22 8.08
C ASN A 97 10.06 -14.72 9.54
N GLY A 98 9.37 -15.84 9.78
CA GLY A 98 9.21 -16.42 11.10
C GLY A 98 10.54 -16.93 11.67
N PRO A 99 10.76 -16.84 12.99
CA PRO A 99 11.93 -17.43 13.64
C PRO A 99 11.95 -18.96 13.58
#